data_AF-A0A944AVW2-F1
#
_entry.id   AF-A0A944AVW2-F1
#
_cell.length_a   1.000
_cell.length_b   1.000
_cell.length_c   1.000
_cell.angle_alpha   90.00
_cell.angle_beta   90.00
_cell.angle_gamma   90.00
#
_symmetry.space_group_name_H-M   'P 1'
#
loop_
_entity.id
_entity.type
_entity.pdbx_description
1 polymer ?
#
loop_
_entity_poly.entity_id
_entity_poly.type
_entity_poly.pdbx_seq_one_letter_code
_entity_poly.pdbx_strand_id
1 'polypeptide(L)' 'MNKEVCLVINTPKAKRNYAEDRKTIRKMCLKYKVSYITTLAGAVAAVKGIESVKNGMGGEGGVRSLQEYHSLIK' A
#
# COMPACT_ATOMS: atom_id res chain seq x y z
N MET A 1 -19.29 7.86 -8.69
CA MET A 1 -18.05 7.09 -8.48
C MET A 1 -18.31 5.68 -8.93
N ASN A 2 -17.47 5.13 -9.80
CA ASN A 2 -17.78 3.89 -10.53
C ASN A 2 -17.17 2.64 -9.89
N LYS A 3 -16.41 2.78 -8.79
CA LYS A 3 -15.71 1.69 -8.08
C LYS A 3 -14.71 0.87 -8.94
N GLU A 4 -14.26 1.43 -10.06
CA GLU A 4 -13.32 0.77 -10.98
C GLU A 4 -11.87 0.73 -10.46
N VAL A 5 -11.54 1.54 -9.43
CA VAL A 5 -10.18 1.68 -8.91
C VAL A 5 -10.14 1.27 -7.44
N CYS A 6 -9.32 0.28 -7.11
CA CYS A 6 -9.09 -0.20 -5.74
C CYS A 6 -7.76 0.26 -5.12
N LEU A 7 -6.83 0.75 -5.94
CA LEU A 7 -5.51 1.24 -5.51
C LEU A 7 -5.05 2.41 -6.39
N VAL A 8 -4.50 3.45 -5.77
CA VAL A 8 -3.86 4.58 -6.46
C VAL A 8 -2.40 4.70 -6.05
N ILE A 9 -1.48 4.78 -7.02
CA ILE A 9 -0.08 5.15 -6.79
C ILE A 9 0.11 6.58 -7.25
N ASN A 10 0.18 7.51 -6.29
CA ASN A 10 0.41 8.92 -6.56
C ASN A 10 1.85 9.27 -6.17
N THR A 11 2.75 9.39 -7.13
CA THR A 11 4.17 9.69 -6.91
C THR A 11 4.51 11.09 -7.41
N PRO A 12 4.03 12.12 -6.72
CA PRO A 12 4.11 13.45 -7.28
C PRO A 12 5.61 13.87 -7.28
N LYS A 13 6.05 14.54 -8.36
CA LYS A 13 7.39 15.12 -8.51
C LYS A 13 7.28 16.63 -8.40
N ALA A 14 8.25 17.31 -7.78
CA ALA A 14 8.24 18.76 -7.61
C ALA A 14 8.06 19.47 -8.98
N LYS A 15 6.85 19.98 -9.22
CA LYS A 15 6.45 20.85 -10.33
C LYS A 15 5.53 21.93 -9.79
N ARG A 16 5.32 22.99 -10.57
CA ARG A 16 4.65 24.24 -10.18
C ARG A 16 3.23 24.08 -9.59
N ASN A 17 2.54 22.95 -9.83
CA ASN A 17 1.19 22.63 -9.31
C ASN A 17 1.13 21.38 -8.39
N TYR A 18 2.28 20.84 -7.98
CA TYR A 18 2.41 19.60 -7.20
C TYR A 18 1.54 19.56 -5.95
N ALA A 19 1.45 20.68 -5.21
CA ALA A 19 0.76 20.72 -3.94
C ALA A 19 -0.76 20.53 -4.10
N GLU A 20 -1.34 21.09 -5.16
CA GLU A 20 -2.78 21.07 -5.40
C GLU A 20 -3.23 19.72 -5.98
N ASP A 21 -2.53 19.20 -6.99
CA ASP A 21 -2.84 17.87 -7.55
C ASP A 21 -2.70 16.78 -6.48
N ARG A 22 -1.63 16.84 -5.67
CA ARG A 22 -1.41 15.92 -4.56
C ARG A 22 -2.51 16.04 -3.50
N LYS A 23 -3.06 17.22 -3.23
CA LYS A 23 -4.18 17.38 -2.28
C LYS A 23 -5.46 16.79 -2.85
N THR A 24 -5.81 17.11 -4.10
CA THR A 24 -7.07 16.69 -4.72
C THR A 24 -7.16 15.16 -4.83
N ILE A 25 -6.14 14.51 -5.39
CA ILE A 25 -6.14 13.04 -5.55
C ILE A 25 -6.24 12.36 -4.18
N ARG A 26 -5.44 12.77 -3.19
CA ARG A 26 -5.46 12.16 -1.84
C ARG A 26 -6.78 12.40 -1.10
N LYS A 27 -7.36 13.60 -1.20
CA LYS A 27 -8.67 13.92 -0.62
C LYS A 27 -9.76 13.01 -1.20
N MET A 28 -9.72 12.76 -2.51
CA MET A 28 -10.67 11.87 -3.17
C MET A 28 -10.45 10.42 -2.71
N CYS A 29 -9.22 9.92 -2.69
CA CYS A 29 -8.92 8.57 -2.19
C CYS A 29 -9.43 8.37 -0.74
N LEU A 30 -9.22 9.35 0.15
CA LEU A 30 -9.74 9.33 1.52
C LEU A 30 -11.28 9.32 1.56
N LYS A 31 -11.93 10.26 0.86
CA LYS A 31 -13.40 10.37 0.80
C LYS A 31 -14.06 9.07 0.35
N TYR A 32 -13.38 8.35 -0.54
CA TYR A 32 -13.92 7.18 -1.21
C TYR A 32 -13.36 5.86 -0.71
N LYS A 33 -12.54 5.89 0.36
CA LYS A 33 -11.90 4.71 0.96
C LYS A 33 -11.12 3.87 -0.07
N VAL A 34 -10.48 4.53 -1.02
CA VAL A 34 -9.56 3.90 -1.97
C VAL A 34 -8.15 3.95 -1.39
N SER A 35 -7.51 2.80 -1.24
CA SER A 35 -6.11 2.72 -0.78
C SER A 35 -5.21 3.53 -1.71
N TYR A 36 -4.31 4.33 -1.15
CA TYR A 36 -3.40 5.14 -1.94
C TYR A 36 -1.99 5.18 -1.35
N ILE A 37 -1.00 5.16 -2.24
CA ILE A 37 0.43 5.15 -1.91
C ILE A 37 1.08 6.41 -2.47
N THR A 38 1.96 7.05 -1.69
CA THR A 38 2.53 8.35 -2.06
C THR A 38 4.01 8.34 -2.44
N THR A 39 4.66 7.17 -2.38
CA THR A 39 6.09 7.00 -2.65
C THR A 39 6.33 5.77 -3.52
N LEU A 40 7.38 5.82 -4.35
CA LEU A 40 7.78 4.66 -5.15
C LEU A 40 8.23 3.49 -4.27
N ALA A 41 8.98 3.76 -3.19
CA ALA A 41 9.40 2.72 -2.25
C ALA A 41 8.19 2.00 -1.61
N GLY A 42 7.17 2.75 -1.19
CA GLY A 42 5.93 2.16 -0.67
C GLY A 42 5.16 1.37 -1.72
N ALA A 43 5.21 1.81 -2.99
CA ALA A 43 4.55 1.10 -4.09
C ALA A 43 5.24 -0.25 -4.37
N VAL A 44 6.57 -0.26 -4.41
CA VAL A 44 7.37 -1.48 -4.56
C VAL A 44 7.10 -2.45 -3.40
N ALA A 45 7.06 -1.96 -2.16
CA ALA A 45 6.75 -2.79 -0.99
C ALA A 45 5.34 -3.39 -1.07
N ALA A 46 4.34 -2.60 -1.46
CA ALA A 46 2.96 -3.08 -1.61
C ALA A 46 2.84 -4.17 -2.69
N VAL A 47 3.50 -3.98 -3.85
CA VAL A 47 3.51 -4.98 -4.92
C VAL A 47 4.15 -6.29 -4.45
N LYS A 48 5.31 -6.22 -3.78
CA LYS A 48 5.96 -7.41 -3.19
C LYS A 48 5.07 -8.12 -2.17
N GLY A 49 4.36 -7.36 -1.33
CA GLY A 49 3.41 -7.94 -0.37
C GLY A 49 2.25 -8.66 -1.07
N ILE A 50 1.65 -8.05 -2.10
CA ILE A 50 0.58 -8.67 -2.90
C ILE A 50 1.07 -9.94 -3.59
N GLU A 51 2.27 -9.90 -4.18
CA GLU A 51 2.90 -11.06 -4.82
C GLU A 51 3.14 -12.20 -3.82
N SER A 52 3.70 -11.90 -2.65
CA SER A 52 3.90 -12.87 -1.57
C SER A 52 2.60 -13.56 -1.16
N VAL A 53 1.51 -12.80 -1.01
CA VAL A 53 0.19 -13.36 -0.67
C VAL A 53 -0.35 -14.23 -1.81
N LYS A 54 -0.25 -13.77 -3.07
CA LYS A 54 -0.68 -14.53 -4.25
C LYS A 54 0.07 -15.85 -4.41
N ASN A 55 1.34 -15.87 -4.03
CA ASN A 55 2.19 -17.07 -4.09
C ASN A 55 2.04 -17.97 -2.85
N GLY A 56 1.03 -17.76 -2.00
CA GLY A 56 0.74 -18.61 -0.84
C GLY A 56 1.67 -18.38 0.36
N MET A 57 2.53 -17.38 0.33
CA MET A 57 3.48 -17.07 1.41
C MET A 57 2.87 -16.19 2.52
N GLY A 58 1.54 -15.99 2.52
CA GLY A 58 0.87 -15.04 3.43
C GLY A 58 -0.57 -15.35 3.84
N GLY A 59 -1.18 -16.45 3.39
CA GLY A 59 -2.52 -16.91 3.83
C GLY A 59 -2.44 -18.35 4.35
N GLU A 60 -3.11 -18.63 5.47
CA GLU A 60 -3.20 -19.89 6.26
C GLU A 60 -1.89 -20.66 6.60
N GLY A 61 -0.83 -20.60 5.78
CA GLY A 61 0.42 -21.37 5.94
C GLY A 61 1.62 -20.60 6.52
N GLY A 62 1.44 -19.36 7.00
CA GLY A 62 2.53 -18.50 7.49
C GLY A 62 2.22 -17.73 8.78
N VAL A 63 1.13 -18.06 9.45
CA VAL A 63 0.75 -17.41 10.71
C VAL A 63 1.67 -17.90 11.82
N ARG A 64 2.28 -16.96 12.54
CA ARG A 64 3.07 -17.24 13.74
C ARG A 64 2.56 -16.35 14.86
N SER A 65 2.46 -16.94 16.04
CA SER A 65 2.21 -16.24 17.29
C SER A 65 3.38 -15.32 17.63
N LEU A 66 3.12 -14.33 18.47
CA LEU A 66 4.16 -13.42 18.95
C LEU A 66 5.26 -14.20 19.71
N GLN A 67 4.86 -15.24 20.45
CA GLN A 67 5.75 -16.11 21.21
C GLN A 67 6.71 -16.88 20.30
N GLU A 68 6.25 -17.38 19.15
CA GLU A 68 7.09 -18.04 18.15
C GLU A 68 8.08 -17.07 17.49
N TYR A 69 7.72 -15.80 17.33
CA TYR A 69 8.69 -14.80 16.89
C TYR A 69 9.73 -14.49 17.98
N HIS A 70 9.30 -14.38 19.24
CA HIS A 70 10.19 -14.09 20.35
C HIS A 70 11.21 -15.21 20.60
N SER A 71 10.84 -16.49 20.41
CA SER A 71 11.77 -17.61 20.59
C SER A 71 12.90 -17.67 19.56
N LEU A 72 12.79 -16.93 18.45
CA LEU A 72 13.82 -16.83 17.40
C LEU A 72 14.83 -15.71 17.66
N ILE A 73 14.58 -14.86 18.65
CA ILE A 73 15.48 -13.78 19.05
C ILE A 73 16.48 -14.36 20.06
N LYS A 74 17.79 -14.29 19.74
CA LYS A 74 18.88 -14.66 20.65
C LYS A 74 19.26 -13.52 21.56
#